data_AF-A0A1F3IT32-F1
#
_entry.id   AF-A0A1F3IT32-F1
#
_cell.length_a   1.000
_cell.length_b   1.000
_cell.length_c   1.000
_cell.angle_alpha   90.00
_cell.angle_beta   90.00
_cell.angle_gamma   90.00
#
_symmetry.space_group_name_H-M   'P 1'
#
loop_
_entity.id
_entity.type
_entity.pdbx_description
1 polymer ?
#
loop_
_entity_poly.entity_id
_entity_poly.type
_entity_poly.pdbx_seq_one_letter_code
_entity_poly.pdbx_strand_id
1 'polypeptide(L)'
;MKKLISIILFIFLIHDFSAFSQETETKESKFNFTIGSDFVSRYVWRGTDFGRSPSIQPGIELSTGGFAIGYWGAFATSQITSGSFAATQETDLYLSYTFNDLLSFTITDYFFPNDTLFNNNYYEFNEDKTGHIAEVSLSFNGTEKIPFTLLVATNIWGADKRKTNGDKFYSTYVELGYSKTILSDISLNAFLGVNVIAPDLDKGESGFYGDYMGVVNLGITGTKEIKVTDNFSVPFAVSVITNPQTQNIFMVLGISL
;
A
#
# COMPACT_ATOMS: atom_id res chain seq x y z
N MET A 1 -12.64 -32.88 -24.36
CA MET A 1 -13.12 -31.50 -24.15
C MET A 1 -13.30 -31.26 -22.66
N LYS A 2 -12.27 -30.76 -21.98
CA LYS A 2 -12.35 -30.26 -20.60
C LYS A 2 -11.71 -28.88 -20.64
N LYS A 3 -12.54 -27.83 -20.59
CA LYS A 3 -12.05 -26.45 -20.57
C LYS A 3 -11.51 -26.16 -19.17
N LEU A 4 -10.21 -25.84 -19.10
CA LEU A 4 -9.57 -25.27 -17.92
C LEU A 4 -10.20 -23.89 -17.65
N ILE A 5 -10.62 -23.67 -16.41
CA ILE A 5 -11.02 -22.36 -15.91
C ILE A 5 -9.78 -21.81 -15.21
N SER A 6 -9.11 -20.83 -15.83
CA SER A 6 -8.05 -20.04 -15.18
C SER A 6 -8.69 -19.21 -14.08
N ILE A 7 -8.19 -19.36 -12.86
CA ILE A 7 -8.59 -18.60 -11.67
C ILE A 7 -7.59 -17.44 -11.55
N ILE A 8 -8.04 -16.22 -11.83
CA ILE A 8 -7.28 -15.00 -11.57
C ILE A 8 -7.49 -14.66 -10.10
N LEU A 9 -6.42 -14.71 -9.31
CA LEU A 9 -6.41 -14.48 -7.87
C LEU A 9 -5.98 -13.02 -7.62
N PHE A 10 -6.96 -12.13 -7.43
CA PHE A 10 -6.71 -10.73 -7.08
C PHE A 10 -6.27 -10.59 -5.61
N ILE A 11 -5.09 -10.03 -5.39
CA ILE A 11 -4.55 -9.67 -4.07
C ILE A 11 -4.40 -8.15 -4.06
N PHE A 12 -5.01 -7.47 -3.09
CA PHE A 12 -4.86 -6.03 -2.86
C PHE A 12 -3.43 -5.69 -2.43
N LEU A 13 -2.54 -5.54 -3.40
CA LEU A 13 -1.80 -4.28 -3.57
C LEU A 13 -2.59 -3.54 -4.64
N ILE A 14 -2.87 -2.25 -4.46
CA ILE A 14 -3.69 -1.46 -5.40
C ILE A 14 -3.18 -1.67 -6.82
N HIS A 15 -3.94 -2.41 -7.63
CA HIS A 15 -4.09 -2.38 -9.10
C HIS A 15 -4.73 -3.69 -9.57
N ASP A 16 -6.04 -3.68 -9.89
CA ASP A 16 -6.44 -3.86 -11.28
C ASP A 16 -7.81 -3.20 -11.53
N PHE A 17 -7.90 -2.41 -12.59
CA PHE A 17 -9.16 -2.10 -13.24
C PHE A 17 -9.25 -2.82 -14.57
N SER A 18 -10.26 -3.69 -14.69
CA SER A 18 -10.63 -4.34 -15.93
C SER A 18 -11.21 -3.29 -16.90
N ALA A 19 -10.50 -3.06 -18.00
CA ALA A 19 -10.94 -2.17 -19.07
C ALA A 19 -12.20 -2.69 -19.79
N PHE A 20 -13.07 -1.76 -20.19
CA PHE A 20 -14.25 -2.00 -21.01
C PHE A 20 -13.92 -2.78 -22.29
N SER A 21 -14.64 -3.88 -22.51
CA SER A 21 -14.72 -4.59 -23.79
C SER A 21 -15.46 -3.74 -24.83
N GLN A 22 -14.73 -3.17 -25.79
CA GLN A 22 -15.24 -2.89 -27.14
C GLN A 22 -14.35 -3.62 -28.14
N GLU A 23 -14.96 -4.52 -28.92
CA GLU A 23 -14.31 -5.20 -30.04
C GLU A 23 -13.92 -4.17 -31.11
N THR A 24 -12.64 -3.88 -31.19
CA THR A 24 -11.97 -3.36 -32.38
C THR A 24 -10.59 -4.00 -32.37
N GLU A 25 -10.12 -4.53 -33.50
CA GLU A 25 -8.77 -5.08 -33.63
C GLU A 25 -7.71 -4.00 -33.38
N THR A 26 -7.46 -3.67 -32.10
CA THR A 26 -6.35 -2.85 -31.66
C THR A 26 -5.17 -3.79 -31.47
N LYS A 27 -4.07 -3.53 -32.20
CA LYS A 27 -2.76 -4.09 -31.86
C LYS A 27 -2.60 -3.98 -30.35
N GLU A 28 -2.48 -5.10 -29.64
CA GLU A 28 -2.18 -5.11 -28.21
C GLU A 28 -0.98 -4.17 -27.99
N SER A 29 -1.26 -3.05 -27.34
CA SER A 29 -0.22 -2.11 -26.98
C SER A 29 0.69 -2.85 -25.99
N LYS A 30 2.00 -2.84 -26.25
CA LYS A 30 2.97 -3.37 -25.29
C LYS A 30 2.94 -2.61 -23.95
N PHE A 31 2.37 -1.41 -23.95
CA PHE A 31 2.21 -0.56 -22.79
C PHE A 31 0.76 -0.57 -22.33
N ASN A 32 0.56 -0.77 -21.03
CA ASN A 32 -0.69 -0.55 -20.34
C ASN A 32 -0.60 0.75 -19.56
N PHE A 33 -1.66 1.57 -19.59
CA PHE A 33 -1.72 2.83 -18.88
C PHE A 33 -3.00 2.89 -18.07
N THR A 34 -2.85 2.99 -16.75
CA THR A 34 -3.94 2.91 -15.78
C THR A 34 -4.06 4.25 -15.06
N ILE A 35 -5.30 4.72 -14.90
CA ILE A 35 -5.65 5.84 -14.02
C ILE A 35 -6.81 5.36 -13.18
N GLY A 36 -6.77 5.64 -11.88
CA GLY A 36 -7.85 5.29 -10.96
C GLY A 36 -7.80 6.09 -9.68
N SER A 37 -8.77 5.88 -8.82
CA SER A 37 -8.74 6.42 -7.47
C SER A 37 -9.52 5.53 -6.51
N ASP A 38 -8.94 5.29 -5.35
CA ASP A 38 -9.68 4.70 -4.24
C ASP A 38 -10.33 5.77 -3.38
N PHE A 39 -11.45 5.41 -2.76
CA PHE A 39 -12.05 6.14 -1.66
C PHE A 39 -12.12 5.20 -0.46
N VAL A 40 -11.46 5.59 0.63
CA VAL A 40 -11.49 4.84 1.89
C VAL A 40 -12.08 5.69 3.00
N SER A 41 -12.81 5.08 3.93
CA SER A 41 -13.33 5.78 5.12
C SER A 41 -12.21 6.23 6.06
N ARG A 42 -11.03 5.64 5.93
CA ARG A 42 -9.79 5.97 6.65
C ARG A 42 -8.59 5.35 5.94
N TYR A 43 -7.51 6.11 5.81
CA TYR A 43 -6.25 5.56 5.34
C TYR A 43 -5.48 4.93 6.51
N VAL A 44 -5.43 3.59 6.53
CA VAL A 44 -4.65 2.82 7.52
C VAL A 44 -3.53 2.08 6.80
N TRP A 45 -2.30 2.51 7.01
CA TRP A 45 -1.10 1.93 6.40
C TRP A 45 -0.29 1.18 7.46
N ARG A 46 -0.11 -0.14 7.24
CA ARG A 46 0.69 -1.02 8.12
C ARG A 46 0.32 -0.91 9.60
N GLY A 47 -0.97 -0.75 9.87
CA GLY A 47 -1.54 -0.63 11.23
C GLY A 47 -1.53 0.79 11.81
N THR A 48 -1.16 1.80 11.03
CA THR A 48 -1.12 3.20 11.45
C THR A 48 -2.14 4.02 10.66
N ASP A 49 -2.90 4.88 11.35
CA ASP A 49 -3.90 5.75 10.73
C ASP A 49 -3.29 7.08 10.27
N PHE A 50 -3.37 7.33 8.97
CA PHE A 50 -2.87 8.51 8.27
C PHE A 50 -4.02 9.40 7.81
N GLY A 51 -4.60 10.15 8.75
CA GLY A 51 -5.55 11.22 8.42
C GLY A 51 -6.82 11.26 9.26
N ARG A 52 -7.12 10.20 10.03
CA ARG A 52 -8.28 10.10 10.95
C ARG A 52 -9.62 10.54 10.31
N SER A 53 -9.71 10.42 9.00
CA SER A 53 -10.83 10.89 8.16
C SER A 53 -10.85 10.10 6.86
N PRO A 54 -11.94 10.19 6.07
CA PRO A 54 -11.95 9.60 4.74
C PRO A 54 -10.79 10.12 3.88
N SER A 55 -10.24 9.25 3.03
CA SER A 55 -9.12 9.56 2.16
C SER A 55 -9.47 9.24 0.70
N ILE A 56 -9.07 10.14 -0.20
CA ILE A 56 -9.13 9.96 -1.65
C ILE A 56 -7.73 9.62 -2.11
N GLN A 57 -7.58 8.51 -2.84
CA GLN A 57 -6.28 7.93 -3.14
C GLN A 57 -6.08 7.77 -4.65
N PRO A 58 -5.71 8.84 -5.38
CA PRO A 58 -5.54 8.79 -6.82
C PRO A 58 -4.27 8.03 -7.22
N GLY A 59 -4.31 7.40 -8.38
CA GLY A 59 -3.18 6.69 -8.96
C GLY A 59 -3.08 6.83 -10.47
N ILE A 60 -1.86 6.81 -10.97
CA ILE A 60 -1.52 6.74 -12.38
C ILE A 60 -0.34 5.78 -12.57
N GLU A 61 -0.44 4.85 -13.51
CA GLU A 61 0.59 3.86 -13.79
C GLU A 61 0.82 3.67 -15.29
N LEU A 62 2.08 3.48 -15.67
CA LEU A 62 2.48 2.93 -16.96
C LEU A 62 3.21 1.60 -16.73
N SER A 63 2.77 0.53 -17.37
CA SER A 63 3.39 -0.79 -17.24
C SER A 63 3.64 -1.49 -18.58
N THR A 64 4.70 -2.31 -18.63
CA THR A 64 5.08 -3.12 -19.79
C THR A 64 6.00 -4.27 -19.41
N GLY A 65 5.70 -5.50 -19.86
CA GLY A 65 6.62 -6.65 -19.75
C GLY A 65 7.13 -6.93 -18.33
N GLY A 66 6.27 -6.76 -17.31
CA GLY A 66 6.59 -6.93 -15.90
C GLY A 66 7.10 -5.66 -15.20
N PHE A 67 7.51 -4.63 -15.93
CA PHE A 67 7.84 -3.32 -15.36
C PHE A 67 6.58 -2.49 -15.13
N ALA A 68 6.56 -1.72 -14.04
CA ALA A 68 5.56 -0.72 -13.76
C ALA A 68 6.23 0.53 -13.16
N ILE A 69 5.84 1.71 -13.61
CA ILE A 69 6.17 2.99 -12.98
C ILE A 69 4.88 3.76 -12.73
N GLY A 70 4.72 4.30 -11.54
CA GLY A 70 3.50 5.00 -11.21
C GLY A 70 3.66 6.01 -10.10
N TYR A 71 2.65 6.86 -10.02
CA TYR A 71 2.40 7.71 -8.88
C TYR A 71 1.13 7.25 -8.18
N TRP A 72 1.19 7.21 -6.86
CA TRP A 72 0.03 7.05 -6.01
C TRP A 72 0.03 8.18 -4.98
N GLY A 73 -1.13 8.49 -4.42
CA GLY A 73 -1.19 9.36 -3.25
C GLY A 73 -2.38 9.03 -2.39
N ALA A 74 -2.36 9.56 -1.16
CA ALA A 74 -3.49 9.51 -0.26
C ALA A 74 -3.74 10.89 0.31
N PHE A 75 -4.96 11.38 0.13
CA PHE A 75 -5.37 12.71 0.54
C PHE A 75 -6.55 12.64 1.50
N ALA A 76 -6.27 12.89 2.78
CA ALA A 76 -7.29 13.01 3.81
C ALA A 76 -8.24 14.18 3.50
N THR A 77 -9.54 13.93 3.63
CA THR A 77 -10.61 14.89 3.32
C THR A 77 -10.84 15.91 4.45
N SER A 78 -10.31 15.66 5.65
CA SER A 78 -10.28 16.64 6.72
C SER A 78 -8.84 17.01 7.09
N GLN A 79 -8.62 18.32 7.27
CA GLN A 79 -7.32 18.83 7.66
C GLN A 79 -7.21 18.82 9.19
N ILE A 80 -6.30 18.02 9.72
CA ILE A 80 -5.93 18.05 11.13
C ILE A 80 -4.71 18.95 11.26
N THR A 81 -4.88 20.13 11.84
CA THR A 81 -3.83 21.16 11.90
C THR A 81 -3.01 21.13 13.19
N SER A 82 -3.23 20.14 14.06
CA SER A 82 -2.55 20.05 15.36
C SER A 82 -2.26 18.62 15.79
N GLY A 83 -1.18 18.46 16.57
CA GLY A 83 -0.70 17.16 17.06
C GLY A 83 0.14 16.39 16.04
N SER A 84 0.55 15.17 16.42
CA SER A 84 1.42 14.29 15.62
C SER A 84 0.80 13.81 14.29
N PHE A 85 -0.41 14.27 13.95
CA PHE A 85 -1.19 13.89 12.77
C PHE A 85 -1.28 15.05 11.75
N ALA A 86 -0.46 16.08 11.88
CA ALA A 86 -0.54 17.30 11.06
C ALA A 86 -0.06 17.13 9.60
N ALA A 87 0.55 16.00 9.26
CA ALA A 87 0.86 15.60 7.89
C ALA A 87 -0.01 14.39 7.54
N THR A 88 -1.13 14.63 6.84
CA THR A 88 -2.14 13.60 6.51
C THR A 88 -2.09 13.16 5.06
N GLN A 89 -1.19 13.77 4.27
CA GLN A 89 -1.10 13.54 2.85
C GLN A 89 0.15 12.75 2.51
N GLU A 90 0.07 11.97 1.45
CA GLU A 90 1.16 11.15 0.93
C GLU A 90 1.15 11.17 -0.59
N THR A 91 2.34 11.17 -1.18
CA THR A 91 2.56 11.01 -2.60
C THR A 91 3.77 10.13 -2.82
N ASP A 92 3.59 9.09 -3.62
CA ASP A 92 4.56 8.02 -3.78
C ASP A 92 4.89 7.85 -5.25
N LEU A 93 6.19 7.96 -5.57
CA LEU A 93 6.70 7.51 -6.86
C LEU A 93 7.27 6.12 -6.69
N TYR A 94 6.81 5.16 -7.48
CA TYR A 94 7.38 3.82 -7.45
C TYR A 94 7.80 3.33 -8.83
N LEU A 95 8.78 2.44 -8.81
CA LEU A 95 9.20 1.61 -9.93
C LEU A 95 9.21 0.15 -9.44
N SER A 96 8.51 -0.71 -10.17
CA SER A 96 8.41 -2.13 -9.87
C SER A 96 8.81 -3.00 -11.06
N TYR A 97 9.32 -4.18 -10.75
CA TYR A 97 9.45 -5.27 -11.71
C TYR A 97 8.96 -6.59 -11.11
N THR A 98 8.04 -7.24 -11.82
CA THR A 98 7.47 -8.53 -11.42
C THR A 98 7.95 -9.66 -12.33
N PHE A 99 8.60 -10.65 -11.72
CA PHE A 99 9.05 -11.88 -12.38
C PHE A 99 7.93 -12.91 -12.38
N ASN A 100 7.39 -13.22 -13.56
CA ASN A 100 6.38 -14.28 -13.79
C ASN A 100 5.17 -14.19 -12.84
N ASP A 101 4.70 -12.97 -12.56
CA ASP A 101 3.59 -12.67 -11.65
C ASP A 101 3.80 -13.14 -10.19
N LEU A 102 5.01 -13.59 -9.85
CA LEU A 102 5.29 -14.34 -8.63
C LEU A 102 6.10 -13.53 -7.61
N LEU A 103 7.20 -12.94 -8.08
CA LEU A 103 8.14 -12.20 -7.25
C LEU A 103 8.22 -10.77 -7.78
N SER A 104 7.93 -9.80 -6.93
CA SER A 104 8.02 -8.39 -7.30
C SER A 104 9.14 -7.72 -6.50
N PHE A 105 9.90 -6.90 -7.20
CA PHE A 105 10.86 -5.97 -6.60
C PHE A 105 10.36 -4.56 -6.87
N THR A 106 10.22 -3.76 -5.81
CA THR A 106 9.71 -2.40 -5.92
C THR A 106 10.63 -1.44 -5.18
N ILE A 107 10.88 -0.28 -5.79
CA ILE A 107 11.46 0.88 -5.13
C ILE A 107 10.37 1.94 -5.05
N THR A 108 10.14 2.47 -3.86
CA THR A 108 9.17 3.54 -3.62
C THR A 108 9.87 4.73 -2.99
N ASP A 109 9.60 5.92 -3.51
CA ASP A 109 9.97 7.20 -2.92
C ASP A 109 8.72 7.81 -2.29
N TYR A 110 8.64 7.71 -0.95
CA TYR A 110 7.56 8.29 -0.16
C TYR A 110 7.82 9.76 0.11
N PHE A 111 6.79 10.59 -0.07
CA PHE A 111 6.81 11.97 0.34
C PHE A 111 5.51 12.35 1.03
N PHE A 112 5.60 13.00 2.19
CA PHE A 112 4.45 13.35 3.03
C PHE A 112 4.24 14.87 3.06
N PRO A 113 3.54 15.46 2.06
CA PRO A 113 3.36 16.90 2.03
C PRO A 113 2.47 17.38 3.19
N ASN A 114 2.78 18.57 3.66
CA ASN A 114 1.94 19.34 4.58
C ASN A 114 1.27 20.49 3.82
N ASP A 115 -0.04 20.37 3.61
CA ASP A 115 -0.84 21.37 2.88
C ASP A 115 -0.95 22.72 3.59
N THR A 116 -0.54 22.83 4.86
CA THR A 116 -0.45 24.14 5.54
C THR A 116 0.79 24.94 5.13
N LEU A 117 1.78 24.30 4.50
CA LEU A 117 3.02 24.94 4.08
C LEU A 117 2.94 25.37 2.62
N PHE A 118 3.44 26.56 2.32
CA PHE A 118 3.60 27.03 0.94
C PHE A 118 4.69 26.23 0.20
N ASN A 119 5.70 25.76 0.92
CA ASN A 119 6.82 25.01 0.36
C ASN A 119 7.14 23.81 1.26
N ASN A 120 7.02 22.61 0.70
CA ASN A 120 7.34 21.35 1.35
C ASN A 120 8.79 20.87 1.08
N ASN A 121 9.58 21.63 0.31
CA ASN A 121 10.94 21.28 -0.09
C ASN A 121 11.04 19.94 -0.86
N TYR A 122 10.07 19.66 -1.72
CA TYR A 122 10.02 18.43 -2.53
C TYR A 122 11.28 18.21 -3.40
N TYR A 123 11.95 19.26 -3.85
CA TYR A 123 13.18 19.11 -4.65
C TYR A 123 14.47 19.10 -3.81
N GLU A 124 14.38 18.98 -2.48
CA GLU A 124 15.53 18.80 -1.60
C GLU A 124 15.90 17.31 -1.54
N PHE A 125 16.95 16.93 -2.27
CA PHE A 125 17.46 15.56 -2.32
C PHE A 125 18.76 15.37 -1.51
N ASN A 126 19.17 16.34 -0.70
CA ASN A 126 20.21 16.11 0.29
C ASN A 126 19.67 15.17 1.38
N GLU A 127 20.32 14.02 1.56
CA GLU A 127 19.88 12.94 2.45
C GLU A 127 19.61 13.37 3.90
N ASP A 128 20.33 14.38 4.41
CA ASP A 128 20.18 14.85 5.79
C ASP A 128 19.13 15.96 5.94
N LYS A 129 18.54 16.43 4.83
CA LYS A 129 17.55 17.52 4.81
C LYS A 129 16.25 17.17 4.11
N THR A 130 16.26 16.14 3.28
CA THR A 130 15.14 15.71 2.47
C THR A 130 13.95 15.28 3.32
N GLY A 131 12.73 15.48 2.81
CA GLY A 131 11.52 14.86 3.34
C GLY A 131 11.20 13.49 2.73
N HIS A 132 11.99 13.08 1.73
CA HIS A 132 11.80 11.83 1.00
C HIS A 132 12.26 10.62 1.80
N ILE A 133 11.60 9.48 1.60
CA ILE A 133 12.00 8.19 2.15
C ILE A 133 12.00 7.18 1.02
N ALA A 134 13.18 6.67 0.66
CA ALA A 134 13.28 5.61 -0.33
C ALA A 134 13.17 4.24 0.37
N GLU A 135 12.18 3.46 -0.01
CA GLU A 135 11.96 2.08 0.42
C GLU A 135 12.28 1.11 -0.72
N VAL A 136 12.93 0.00 -0.38
CA VAL A 136 13.01 -1.18 -1.25
C VAL A 136 12.12 -2.25 -0.67
N SER A 137 11.29 -2.87 -1.51
CA SER A 137 10.49 -4.01 -1.14
C SER A 137 10.63 -5.19 -2.07
N LEU A 138 10.51 -6.37 -1.47
CA LEU A 138 10.43 -7.66 -2.14
C LEU A 138 9.13 -8.31 -1.72
N SER A 139 8.32 -8.71 -2.70
CA SER A 139 7.10 -9.47 -2.44
C SER A 139 7.09 -10.82 -3.14
N PHE A 140 6.48 -11.79 -2.48
CA PHE A 140 6.01 -13.04 -3.05
C PHE A 140 4.49 -13.00 -3.09
N ASN A 141 3.92 -13.11 -4.28
CA ASN A 141 2.48 -12.90 -4.52
C ASN A 141 1.65 -14.17 -4.29
N GLY A 142 2.28 -15.27 -3.85
CA GLY A 142 1.60 -16.54 -3.68
C GLY A 142 1.46 -17.32 -4.98
N THR A 143 0.96 -18.55 -4.87
CA THR A 143 0.58 -19.42 -5.99
C THR A 143 -0.65 -20.21 -5.63
N GLU A 144 -1.24 -20.93 -6.59
CA GLU A 144 -2.31 -21.90 -6.29
C GLU A 144 -1.92 -22.94 -5.22
N LYS A 145 -0.63 -23.30 -5.13
CA LYS A 145 -0.12 -24.30 -4.16
C LYS A 145 0.33 -23.66 -2.85
N ILE A 146 0.71 -22.38 -2.88
CA ILE A 146 1.22 -21.62 -1.75
C ILE A 146 0.35 -20.36 -1.65
N PRO A 147 -0.85 -20.46 -1.05
CA PRO A 147 -1.84 -19.37 -1.02
C PRO A 147 -1.50 -18.29 0.02
N PHE A 148 -0.22 -18.07 0.28
CA PHE A 148 0.29 -17.08 1.19
C PHE A 148 1.15 -16.08 0.42
N THR A 149 1.03 -14.82 0.80
CA THR A 149 1.91 -13.76 0.31
C THR A 149 2.93 -13.41 1.38
N LEU A 150 4.09 -12.92 0.95
CA LEU A 150 5.10 -12.39 1.86
C LEU A 150 5.60 -11.06 1.30
N LEU A 151 5.66 -10.05 2.14
CA LEU A 151 6.28 -8.76 1.84
C LEU A 151 7.42 -8.52 2.83
N VAL A 152 8.55 -8.05 2.33
CA VAL A 152 9.63 -7.46 3.12
C VAL A 152 9.93 -6.10 2.52
N ALA A 153 9.88 -5.07 3.35
CA ALA A 153 9.99 -3.67 2.95
C ALA A 153 10.94 -2.93 3.89
N THR A 154 11.95 -2.25 3.34
CA THR A 154 13.00 -1.59 4.13
C THR A 154 13.24 -0.17 3.61
N ASN A 155 13.15 0.81 4.49
CA ASN A 155 13.62 2.17 4.21
C ASN A 155 15.16 2.17 4.10
N ILE A 156 15.69 2.54 2.95
CA ILE A 156 17.14 2.50 2.66
C ILE A 156 17.80 3.88 2.63
N TRP A 157 17.03 4.95 2.44
CA TRP A 157 17.56 6.30 2.27
C TRP A 157 16.57 7.39 2.72
N GLY A 158 17.11 8.58 2.98
CA GLY A 158 16.34 9.78 3.26
C GLY A 158 15.91 9.90 4.72
N ALA A 159 14.69 10.38 4.93
CA ALA A 159 14.08 10.76 6.21
C ALA A 159 13.60 9.57 7.07
N ASP A 160 14.26 8.41 6.97
CA ASP A 160 14.03 7.30 7.90
C ASP A 160 14.36 7.71 9.34
N LYS A 161 13.78 6.99 10.32
CA LYS A 161 14.13 7.17 11.72
C LYS A 161 15.60 6.88 11.96
N ARG A 162 16.19 7.60 12.91
CA ARG A 162 17.61 7.51 13.27
C ARG A 162 17.78 7.10 14.72
N LYS A 163 18.83 6.33 14.96
CA LYS A 163 19.38 6.03 16.28
C LYS A 163 19.99 7.29 16.87
N THR A 164 20.23 7.26 18.18
CA THR A 164 20.89 8.34 18.91
C THR A 164 22.29 8.69 18.41
N ASN A 165 22.99 7.75 17.78
CA ASN A 165 24.29 7.99 17.17
C ASN A 165 24.22 8.62 15.76
N GLY A 166 23.02 8.88 15.24
CA GLY A 166 22.77 9.47 13.91
C GLY A 166 22.59 8.46 12.77
N ASP A 167 22.88 7.18 13.00
CA ASP A 167 22.69 6.14 11.99
C ASP A 167 21.21 5.88 11.73
N LYS A 168 20.86 5.49 10.50
CA LYS A 168 19.49 5.08 10.19
C LYS A 168 19.14 3.76 10.88
N PHE A 169 17.84 3.58 11.15
CA PHE A 169 17.34 2.28 11.58
C PHE A 169 17.29 1.26 10.46
N TYR A 170 17.16 1.72 9.21
CA TYR A 170 16.72 0.87 8.10
C TYR A 170 15.38 0.23 8.46
N SER A 171 14.41 1.10 8.81
CA SER A 171 13.10 0.67 9.29
C SER A 171 12.54 -0.37 8.35
N THR A 172 12.24 -1.55 8.90
CA THR A 172 11.86 -2.71 8.11
C THR A 172 10.52 -3.25 8.60
N TYR A 173 9.64 -3.52 7.63
CA TYR A 173 8.33 -4.11 7.81
C TYR A 173 8.27 -5.45 7.07
N VAL A 174 7.68 -6.45 7.72
CA VAL A 174 7.44 -7.77 7.13
C VAL A 174 5.97 -8.11 7.26
N GLU A 175 5.32 -8.54 6.18
CA GLU A 175 3.90 -8.92 6.21
C GLU A 175 3.68 -10.29 5.57
N LEU A 176 2.94 -11.14 6.29
CA LEU A 176 2.41 -12.39 5.78
C LEU A 176 0.92 -12.19 5.49
N GLY A 177 0.51 -12.49 4.27
CA GLY A 177 -0.90 -12.49 3.87
C GLY A 177 -1.40 -13.89 3.52
N TYR A 178 -2.71 -14.08 3.62
CA TYR A 178 -3.41 -15.28 3.17
C TYR A 178 -4.73 -14.88 2.53
N SER A 179 -4.84 -15.12 1.23
CA SER A 179 -6.02 -14.79 0.44
C SER A 179 -6.79 -16.05 0.07
N LYS A 180 -8.12 -16.01 0.25
CA LYS A 180 -9.01 -17.08 -0.18
C LYS A 180 -10.38 -16.55 -0.57
N THR A 181 -10.84 -16.95 -1.75
CA THR A 181 -12.24 -16.83 -2.15
C THR A 181 -13.07 -17.87 -1.41
N ILE A 182 -14.03 -17.42 -0.62
CA ILE A 182 -14.81 -18.28 0.29
C ILE A 182 -16.23 -18.49 -0.22
N LEU A 183 -16.78 -17.50 -0.93
CA LEU A 183 -18.03 -17.56 -1.67
C LEU A 183 -17.76 -17.05 -3.09
N SER A 184 -18.66 -17.34 -4.04
CA SER A 184 -18.45 -17.03 -5.47
C SER A 184 -18.13 -15.55 -5.75
N ASP A 185 -18.53 -14.65 -4.86
CA ASP A 185 -18.41 -13.20 -4.96
C ASP A 185 -17.66 -12.55 -3.79
N ILE A 186 -17.13 -13.35 -2.84
CA ILE A 186 -16.45 -12.83 -1.64
C ILE A 186 -15.06 -13.45 -1.49
N SER A 187 -14.06 -12.59 -1.54
CA SER A 187 -12.67 -12.89 -1.24
C SER A 187 -12.28 -12.34 0.13
N LEU A 188 -11.63 -13.16 0.96
CA LEU A 188 -11.02 -12.69 2.20
C LEU A 188 -9.50 -12.69 2.07
N ASN A 189 -8.87 -11.67 2.66
CA ASN A 189 -7.43 -11.59 2.87
C ASN A 189 -7.17 -11.38 4.36
N ALA A 190 -6.52 -12.34 5.02
CA ALA A 190 -6.01 -12.18 6.37
C ALA A 190 -4.54 -11.78 6.31
N PHE A 191 -4.10 -10.87 7.17
CA PHE A 191 -2.72 -10.35 7.15
C PHE A 191 -2.15 -10.16 8.55
N LEU A 192 -0.84 -10.35 8.65
CA LEU A 192 -0.03 -10.16 9.86
C LEU A 192 1.27 -9.45 9.48
N GLY A 193 1.41 -8.22 9.93
CA GLY A 193 2.55 -7.32 9.71
C GLY A 193 3.35 -7.07 10.98
N VAL A 194 4.66 -7.10 10.84
CA VAL A 194 5.65 -7.04 11.92
C VAL A 194 6.63 -5.90 11.65
N ASN A 195 6.80 -5.04 12.64
CA ASN A 195 7.94 -4.16 12.74
C ASN A 195 9.14 -4.98 13.22
N VAL A 196 10.25 -5.01 12.46
CA VAL A 196 11.42 -5.84 12.81
C VAL A 196 12.58 -5.04 13.42
N ILE A 197 12.39 -3.74 13.67
CA ILE A 197 13.35 -2.91 14.41
C ILE A 197 12.95 -2.78 15.89
N ALA A 198 13.93 -2.52 16.74
CA ALA A 198 13.73 -2.28 18.17
C ALA A 198 14.47 -0.99 18.58
N PRO A 199 13.83 0.19 18.48
CA PRO A 199 14.42 1.45 18.93
C PRO A 199 14.62 1.47 20.47
N ASP A 200 15.66 2.15 20.94
CA ASP A 200 15.89 2.38 22.37
C ASP A 200 15.14 3.64 22.84
N LEU A 201 13.90 3.45 23.30
CA LEU A 201 13.03 4.55 23.74
C LEU A 201 13.60 5.29 24.96
N ASP A 202 14.36 4.61 25.83
CA ASP A 202 14.99 5.22 27.01
C ASP A 202 16.07 6.23 26.60
N LYS A 203 16.64 6.07 25.40
CA LYS A 203 17.56 7.04 24.78
C LYS A 203 16.85 8.07 23.89
N GLY A 204 15.53 8.04 23.82
CA GLY A 204 14.74 8.94 22.97
C GLY A 204 14.72 8.55 21.49
N GLU A 205 15.07 7.32 21.15
CA GLU A 205 14.88 6.80 19.79
C GLU A 205 13.39 6.52 19.55
N SER A 206 12.95 6.53 18.29
CA SER A 206 11.59 6.17 17.91
C SER A 206 11.61 5.33 16.63
N GLY A 207 10.65 4.41 16.52
CA GLY A 207 10.52 3.58 15.33
C GLY A 207 9.63 4.22 14.28
N PHE A 208 9.76 3.75 13.05
CA PHE A 208 8.93 4.22 11.93
C PHE A 208 7.57 3.52 11.92
N TYR A 209 7.54 2.19 12.13
CA TYR A 209 6.31 1.40 12.19
C TYR A 209 5.85 1.06 13.61
N GLY A 210 6.77 0.98 14.58
CA GLY A 210 6.46 0.61 15.96
C GLY A 210 7.64 0.80 16.92
N ASP A 211 7.33 0.77 18.22
CA ASP A 211 8.27 1.11 19.30
C ASP A 211 9.14 -0.06 19.76
N TYR A 212 8.83 -1.28 19.29
CA TYR A 212 9.62 -2.48 19.53
C TYR A 212 9.39 -3.50 18.41
N MET A 213 10.23 -4.54 18.36
CA MET A 213 10.05 -5.63 17.42
C MET A 213 8.75 -6.39 17.76
N GLY A 214 7.80 -6.46 16.84
CA GLY A 214 6.53 -7.13 17.09
C GLY A 214 5.44 -6.78 16.09
N VAL A 215 4.26 -7.35 16.31
CA VAL A 215 3.10 -7.19 15.41
C VAL A 215 2.53 -5.78 15.52
N VAL A 216 2.53 -5.05 14.40
CA VAL A 216 1.96 -3.70 14.27
C VAL A 216 0.72 -3.66 13.40
N ASN A 217 0.50 -4.69 12.56
CA ASN A 217 -0.65 -4.77 11.67
C ASN A 217 -1.24 -6.18 11.74
N LEU A 218 -2.50 -6.32 12.13
CA LEU A 218 -3.17 -7.62 12.18
C LEU A 218 -4.63 -7.43 11.81
N GLY A 219 -5.10 -8.16 10.80
CA GLY A 219 -6.47 -7.97 10.37
C GLY A 219 -6.94 -8.91 9.30
N ILE A 220 -8.15 -8.60 8.84
CA ILE A 220 -8.80 -9.28 7.73
C ILE A 220 -9.56 -8.26 6.88
N THR A 221 -9.45 -8.40 5.57
CA THR A 221 -10.21 -7.65 4.57
C THR A 221 -11.13 -8.60 3.84
N GLY A 222 -12.40 -8.25 3.72
CA GLY A 222 -13.34 -8.89 2.80
C GLY A 222 -13.63 -7.99 1.62
N THR A 223 -13.51 -8.54 0.41
CA THR A 223 -13.77 -7.83 -0.84
C THR A 223 -14.87 -8.53 -1.62
N LYS A 224 -15.76 -7.74 -2.22
CA LYS A 224 -16.76 -8.19 -3.19
C LYS A 224 -16.93 -7.16 -4.31
N GLU A 225 -17.27 -7.65 -5.50
CA GLU A 225 -17.72 -6.79 -6.59
C GLU A 225 -19.19 -6.41 -6.39
N ILE A 226 -19.49 -5.12 -6.42
CA ILE A 226 -20.87 -4.62 -6.43
C ILE A 226 -21.24 -4.27 -7.86
N LYS A 227 -22.14 -5.06 -8.45
CA LYS A 227 -22.73 -4.74 -9.75
C LYS A 227 -23.65 -3.53 -9.61
N VAL A 228 -23.26 -2.41 -10.23
CA VAL A 228 -24.02 -1.15 -10.23
C VAL A 228 -24.92 -1.07 -11.47
N THR A 229 -24.40 -1.46 -12.63
CA THR A 229 -25.16 -1.60 -13.88
C THR A 229 -24.77 -2.90 -14.59
N ASP A 230 -25.38 -3.21 -15.73
CA ASP A 230 -25.00 -4.38 -16.53
C ASP A 230 -23.55 -4.37 -17.00
N ASN A 231 -22.95 -3.17 -17.16
CA ASN A 231 -21.61 -2.99 -17.67
C ASN A 231 -20.67 -2.29 -16.67
N PHE A 232 -21.09 -2.10 -15.42
CA PHE A 232 -20.31 -1.40 -14.40
C PHE A 232 -20.42 -2.10 -13.06
N SER A 233 -19.29 -2.57 -12.56
CA SER A 233 -19.13 -3.09 -11.21
C SER A 233 -18.04 -2.32 -10.49
N VAL A 234 -18.15 -2.29 -9.17
CA VAL A 234 -17.26 -1.53 -8.31
C VAL A 234 -16.71 -2.47 -7.23
N PRO A 235 -15.38 -2.59 -7.12
CA PRO A 235 -14.75 -3.29 -6.01
C PRO A 235 -15.11 -2.61 -4.70
N PHE A 236 -15.65 -3.38 -3.76
CA PHE A 236 -16.03 -2.92 -2.42
C PHE A 236 -15.32 -3.77 -1.37
N ALA A 237 -14.63 -3.11 -0.45
CA ALA A 237 -13.86 -3.76 0.60
C ALA A 237 -14.28 -3.28 2.00
N VAL A 238 -14.24 -4.19 2.97
CA VAL A 238 -14.33 -3.87 4.39
C VAL A 238 -13.21 -4.59 5.13
N SER A 239 -12.44 -3.83 5.89
CA SER A 239 -11.32 -4.33 6.68
C SER A 239 -11.57 -4.14 8.17
N VAL A 240 -11.20 -5.12 8.98
CA VAL A 240 -10.97 -4.97 10.41
C VAL A 240 -9.47 -5.09 10.65
N ILE A 241 -8.88 -4.02 11.17
CA ILE A 241 -7.43 -3.87 11.32
C ILE A 241 -7.14 -3.54 12.77
N THR A 242 -6.15 -4.21 13.36
CA THR A 242 -5.67 -3.91 14.70
C THR A 242 -4.18 -3.62 14.65
N ASN A 243 -3.73 -2.73 15.53
CA ASN A 243 -2.33 -2.54 15.81
C ASN A 243 -2.07 -2.95 17.26
N PRO A 244 -1.59 -4.19 17.48
CA PRO A 244 -1.36 -4.70 18.83
C PRO A 244 -0.41 -3.86 19.68
N GLN A 245 0.60 -3.22 19.08
CA GLN A 245 1.53 -2.39 19.84
C GLN A 245 0.86 -1.14 20.41
N THR A 246 0.07 -0.45 19.58
CA THR A 246 -0.64 0.77 19.99
C THR A 246 -2.00 0.51 20.64
N GLN A 247 -2.43 -0.76 20.69
CA GLN A 247 -3.76 -1.19 21.17
C GLN A 247 -4.94 -0.48 20.47
N ASN A 248 -4.80 -0.20 19.18
CA ASN A 248 -5.85 0.41 18.37
C ASN A 248 -6.55 -0.61 17.47
N ILE A 249 -7.79 -0.29 17.11
CA ILE A 249 -8.61 -1.02 16.14
C ILE A 249 -9.22 -0.02 15.14
N PHE A 250 -9.28 -0.45 13.89
CA PHE A 250 -9.84 0.31 12.78
C PHE A 250 -10.80 -0.59 12.00
N MET A 251 -11.91 0.00 11.58
CA MET A 251 -12.81 -0.60 10.59
C MET A 251 -12.83 0.33 9.38
N VAL A 252 -12.35 -0.17 8.25
CA VAL A 252 -12.15 0.62 7.03
C VAL A 252 -13.08 0.11 5.95
N LEU A 253 -13.82 1.02 5.33
CA LEU A 253 -14.59 0.77 4.11
C LEU A 253 -13.77 1.32 2.94
N GLY A 254 -13.66 0.56 1.85
CA GLY A 254 -12.95 0.97 0.65
C GLY A 254 -13.78 0.74 -0.61
N ILE A 255 -13.66 1.66 -1.55
CA ILE A 255 -14.23 1.60 -2.90
C ILE A 255 -13.11 1.96 -3.87
N SER A 256 -12.98 1.21 -4.96
CA SER A 256 -12.02 1.49 -6.02
C SER A 256 -12.77 1.98 -7.27
N LEU A 257 -12.23 2.94 -8.02
CA LEU A 257 -12.79 3.50 -9.26
C LEU A 257 -11.77 3.70 -10.37
#